data_AF-A0A2V7YVD4-F1
#
_entry.id   AF-A0A2V7YVD4-F1
#
_cell.length_a   1.000
_cell.length_b   1.000
_cell.length_c   1.000
_cell.angle_alpha   90.00
_cell.angle_beta   90.00
_cell.angle_gamma   90.00
#
_symmetry.space_group_name_H-M   'P 1'
#
loop_
_entity.id
_entity.type
_entity.pdbx_description
1 polymer ?
#
loop_
_entity_poly.entity_id
_entity_poly.type
_entity_poly.pdbx_seq_one_letter_code
_entity_poly.pdbx_strand_id
1 'polypeptide(L)' 'ERRREYVKLVRQKAEEARVAIRNVRRDELHRIEHMQKQGEVAEDDSKRATGRLQKITEAQIEKVDALANRKEHEVMEV' A
#
# COMPACT_ATOMS: atom_id res chain seq x y z
N GLU A 1 0.19 9.40 -29.49
CA GLU A 1 -1.05 8.67 -29.16
C GLU A 1 -0.78 7.46 -28.27
N ARG A 2 -0.13 6.40 -28.75
CA ARG A 2 0.21 5.17 -27.98
C ARG A 2 0.92 5.39 -26.63
N ARG A 3 1.89 6.31 -26.52
CA ARG A 3 2.56 6.61 -25.24
C ARG A 3 1.61 7.13 -24.16
N ARG A 4 0.61 7.94 -24.56
CA ARG A 4 -0.40 8.44 -23.62
C ARG A 4 -1.30 7.33 -23.11
N GLU A 5 -1.56 6.30 -23.93
CA GLU A 5 -2.30 5.10 -23.50
C GLU A 5 -1.48 4.26 -22.51
N TYR A 6 -0.18 4.10 -22.75
CA TYR A 6 0.70 3.41 -21.80
C TYR A 6 0.79 4.14 -20.46
N VAL A 7 0.86 5.48 -20.45
CA VAL A 7 0.79 6.27 -19.21
C VAL A 7 -0.53 6.04 -18.47
N LYS A 8 -1.67 5.98 -19.16
CA LYS A 8 -2.96 5.63 -18.53
C LYS A 8 -2.93 4.25 -17.88
N LEU A 9 -2.32 3.26 -18.54
CA LEU A 9 -2.18 1.90 -18.00
C LEU A 9 -1.31 1.88 -16.74
N VAL A 10 -0.20 2.63 -16.72
CA VAL A 10 0.67 2.77 -15.54
C VAL A 10 -0.13 3.33 -14.36
N ARG A 11 -0.92 4.39 -14.58
CA ARG A 11 -1.78 4.98 -13.53
C ARG A 11 -2.82 4.00 -13.00
N GLN A 12 -3.46 3.26 -13.88
CA GLN A 12 -4.43 2.24 -13.49
C GLN A 12 -3.76 1.17 -12.60
N LYS A 13 -2.58 0.67 -13.00
CA LYS A 13 -1.84 -0.33 -12.24
C LYS A 13 -1.37 0.20 -10.88
N ALA A 14 -0.96 1.47 -10.81
CA ALA A 14 -0.62 2.12 -9.55
C ALA A 14 -1.83 2.20 -8.61
N GLU A 15 -3.02 2.54 -9.13
CA GLU A 15 -4.22 2.58 -8.29
C GLU A 15 -4.68 1.20 -7.83
N GLU A 16 -4.64 0.19 -8.71
CA GLU A 16 -4.92 -1.21 -8.34
C GLU A 16 -3.99 -1.67 -7.20
N ALA A 17 -2.70 -1.33 -7.27
CA ALA A 17 -1.73 -1.64 -6.22
C ALA A 17 -2.03 -0.91 -4.90
N ARG A 18 -2.39 0.38 -4.96
CA ARG A 18 -2.77 1.15 -3.75
C ARG A 18 -4.02 0.58 -3.09
N VAL A 19 -5.02 0.19 -3.87
CA VAL A 19 -6.23 -0.48 -3.35
C VAL A 19 -5.87 -1.81 -2.69
N ALA A 20 -5.03 -2.63 -3.33
CA ALA A 20 -4.59 -3.90 -2.76
C ALA A 20 -3.86 -3.72 -1.41
N ILE A 21 -2.94 -2.76 -1.32
CA ILE A 21 -2.23 -2.42 -0.07
C ILE A 21 -3.23 -2.01 1.03
N ARG A 22 -4.21 -1.18 0.72
CA ARG A 22 -5.23 -0.74 1.69
C ARG A 22 -6.11 -1.89 2.18
N ASN A 23 -6.46 -2.82 1.30
CA ASN A 23 -7.24 -4.00 1.66
C ASN A 23 -6.46 -4.90 2.62
N VAL A 24 -5.21 -5.22 2.29
CA VAL A 24 -4.34 -6.01 3.19
C VAL A 24 -4.19 -5.32 4.56
N ARG A 25 -3.94 -4.01 4.58
CA ARG A 25 -3.86 -3.26 5.85
C ARG A 25 -5.14 -3.40 6.67
N ARG A 26 -6.31 -3.30 6.03
CA ARG A 26 -7.60 -3.43 6.72
C ARG A 26 -7.75 -4.82 7.33
N ASP A 27 -7.45 -5.87 6.57
CA ASP A 27 -7.56 -7.25 7.02
C ASP A 27 -6.61 -7.53 8.19
N GLU A 28 -5.36 -7.07 8.12
CA GLU A 28 -4.38 -7.23 9.19
C GLU A 28 -4.74 -6.41 10.44
N LEU A 29 -5.28 -5.20 10.28
CA LEU A 29 -5.77 -4.40 11.41
C LEU A 29 -6.91 -5.13 12.14
N HIS A 30 -7.86 -5.68 11.38
CA HIS A 30 -8.96 -6.46 11.95
C HIS A 30 -8.44 -7.70 12.71
N ARG A 31 -7.39 -8.38 12.20
CA ARG A 31 -6.75 -9.50 12.92
C ARG A 31 -6.12 -9.05 14.23
N ILE A 32 -5.36 -7.96 14.23
CA ILE A 32 -4.72 -7.41 15.44
C ILE A 32 -5.78 -7.08 16.51
N GLU A 33 -6.84 -6.38 16.11
CA GLU A 33 -7.94 -6.03 17.02
C GLU A 33 -8.67 -7.27 17.56
N HIS A 34 -8.86 -8.30 16.72
CA HIS A 34 -9.47 -9.55 17.14
C HIS A 34 -8.61 -10.29 18.16
N MET A 35 -7.32 -10.47 17.90
CA MET A 35 -6.37 -11.12 18.81
C MET A 35 -6.27 -10.40 20.15
N GLN A 36 -6.28 -9.06 20.14
CA GLN A 36 -6.34 -8.27 21.37
C GLN A 36 -7.61 -8.56 22.17
N LYS A 37 -8.77 -8.61 21.51
CA LYS A 37 -10.05 -8.93 22.18
C LYS A 37 -10.10 -10.35 22.74
N GLN A 38 -9.44 -11.31 22.10
CA GLN A 38 -9.31 -12.68 22.59
C GLN A 38 -8.28 -12.81 23.73
N GLY A 39 -7.54 -11.75 24.06
CA GLY A 39 -6.49 -11.79 25.07
C GLY A 39 -5.21 -12.50 24.61
N GLU A 40 -5.08 -12.81 23.32
CA GLU A 40 -3.88 -13.43 22.74
C GLU A 40 -2.71 -12.43 22.65
N VAL A 41 -3.01 -11.13 22.60
CA VAL A 41 -2.04 -10.05 22.47
C VAL A 41 -2.35 -8.95 23.49
N ALA A 42 -1.33 -8.52 24.22
CA ALA A 42 -1.45 -7.40 25.16
C ALA A 42 -1.74 -6.07 24.44
N GLU A 43 -2.40 -5.13 25.12
CA GLU A 43 -2.75 -3.83 24.53
C GLU A 43 -1.54 -3.06 23.98
N ASP A 44 -0.42 -3.08 24.71
CA ASP A 44 0.82 -2.43 24.29
C ASP A 44 1.42 -3.06 23.04
N ASP A 45 1.35 -4.39 22.91
CA ASP A 45 1.80 -5.10 21.72
C ASP A 45 0.90 -4.86 20.51
N SER A 46 -0.41 -4.80 20.72
CA SER A 46 -1.39 -4.42 19.70
C SER A 46 -1.11 -3.02 19.16
N LYS A 47 -0.89 -2.03 20.06
CA LYS A 47 -0.52 -0.66 19.67
C LYS A 47 0.79 -0.61 18.88
N ARG A 48 1.81 -1.35 19.31
CA ARG A 48 3.09 -1.48 18.58
C ARG A 48 2.90 -2.11 17.20
N ALA A 49 2.11 -3.17 17.10
CA ALA A 49 1.84 -3.88 15.85
C ALA A 49 1.11 -2.97 14.85
N THR A 50 0.07 -2.26 15.28
CA THR A 50 -0.67 -1.29 14.45
C THR A 50 0.23 -0.15 13.96
N GLY A 51 1.11 0.37 14.84
CA GLY A 51 2.08 1.39 14.43
C GLY A 51 3.09 0.90 13.38
N ARG A 52 3.55 -0.36 13.50
CA ARG A 52 4.41 -0.98 12.48
C ARG A 52 3.66 -1.22 11.17
N LEU A 53 2.43 -1.70 11.24
CA LEU A 53 1.57 -1.93 10.07
C LEU A 53 1.36 -0.62 9.28
N GLN A 54 1.12 0.48 9.98
CA GLN A 54 0.98 1.80 9.35
C GLN A 54 2.27 2.22 8.62
N LYS A 55 3.43 2.13 9.27
CA LYS A 55 4.73 2.47 8.66
C LYS A 55 5.03 1.63 7.41
N ILE A 56 4.75 0.32 7.47
CA ILE A 56 4.91 -0.58 6.33
C ILE A 56 3.99 -0.16 5.18
N THR A 57 2.73 0.14 5.49
CA THR A 57 1.73 0.57 4.50
C THR A 57 2.20 1.86 3.80
N GLU A 58 2.60 2.88 4.56
CA GLU A 58 3.12 4.14 4.04
C GLU A 58 4.32 3.92 3.12
N ALA A 59 5.31 3.14 3.57
CA ALA A 59 6.49 2.83 2.78
C ALA A 59 6.17 2.09 1.46
N GLN A 60 5.18 1.20 1.45
CA GLN A 60 4.77 0.53 0.22
C GLN A 60 4.01 1.47 -0.73
N ILE A 61 3.18 2.37 -0.22
CA ILE A 61 2.49 3.38 -1.04
C ILE A 61 3.51 4.31 -1.70
N GLU A 62 4.46 4.84 -0.93
CA GLU A 62 5.54 5.68 -1.46
C GLU A 62 6.35 4.96 -2.55
N LYS A 63 6.63 3.67 -2.35
CA LYS A 63 7.31 2.85 -3.35
C LYS A 63 6.50 2.71 -4.64
N VAL A 64 5.19 2.48 -4.53
CA VAL A 64 4.29 2.42 -5.69
C VAL A 64 4.27 3.75 -6.44
N ASP A 65 4.16 4.86 -5.73
CA ASP A 65 4.14 6.20 -6.32
C ASP A 65 5.46 6.53 -7.02
N ALA A 66 6.60 6.22 -6.39
CA ALA A 66 7.92 6.40 -6.99
C ALA A 66 8.10 5.54 -8.25
N LEU A 67 7.66 4.28 -8.24
CA LEU A 67 7.73 3.40 -9.40
C LEU A 67 6.81 3.86 -10.54
N ALA A 68 5.60 4.29 -10.22
CA ALA A 68 4.65 4.82 -11.19
C ALA A 68 5.21 6.08 -11.85
N ASN A 69 5.69 7.04 -11.06
CA ASN A 69 6.29 8.27 -11.57
C ASN A 69 7.49 7.98 -12.46
N ARG A 70 8.44 7.14 -12.00
CA ARG A 70 9.59 6.75 -12.82
C ARG A 70 9.15 6.13 -14.14
N LYS A 71 8.15 5.24 -14.10
CA LYS A 71 7.68 4.58 -15.32
C LYS A 71 6.93 5.52 -16.26
N GLU A 72 6.16 6.47 -15.73
CA GLU A 72 5.54 7.53 -16.54
C GLU A 72 6.60 8.36 -17.26
N HIS A 73 7.67 8.76 -16.56
CA HIS A 73 8.79 9.48 -17.16
C HIS A 73 9.50 8.66 -18.23
N GLU A 74 9.90 7.41 -17.94
CA GLU A 74 10.55 6.52 -18.92
C GLU A 74 9.71 6.31 -20.20
N VAL A 75 8.38 6.25 -20.08
CA VAL A 75 7.48 6.07 -21.23
C VAL A 75 7.38 7.34 -22.08
N MET A 76 7.61 8.51 -21.48
CA MET A 76 7.47 9.81 -22.10
C MET A 76 8.78 10.39 -22.63
N GLU A 77 9.92 10.10 -21.97
CA GLU A 77 11.26 10.51 -22.39
C GLU A 77 11.71 9.80 -23.68
N VAL A 78 12.50 10.54 -24.47
CA VAL A 78 13.33 10.06 -25.57
C VAL A 78 14.73 10.60 -25.33
#